data_AF-A0A1G4J8E1-F1
#
_entry.id   AF-A0A1G4J8E1-F1
#
_cell.length_a   1.000
_cell.length_b   1.000
_cell.length_c   1.000
_cell.angle_alpha   90.00
_cell.angle_beta   90.00
_cell.angle_gamma   90.00
#
_symmetry.space_group_name_H-M   'P 1'
#
loop_
_entity.id
_entity.type
_entity.pdbx_description
1 polymer ?
#
loop_
_entity_poly.entity_id
_entity_poly.type
_entity_poly.pdbx_seq_one_letter_code
_entity_poly.pdbx_strand_id
1 'polypeptide(L)'
;MEICVRLNDDCESDYTFQINKDDTFESKIMKMFNPKTGLAKFMVLRPSIFYKPEPKTLTKSMHPGYLTENGCLIYHYDCDNKEYREKLDLKTNKIWEQMWPGQLVLPQWELSYRNIAAFVVLMLAWLYTDLPDLISPTPGICLTNQLSRRLAVVAHHYNYNAISEKLLEETQINSAGTIAQWLFFGLHCLKVLFIALVLYTGLVNPLTVNPLQFYHTRKAVVSKNTDTLKDTLRSIGWIGAKRATYDDYRDTYYNYRLEKAGGLVAAYKSGIMKQASTPGVVLEAGEGFQTPLDKRFTESTFKTMEKSRKFVLSEEYLIQVEQDLKEQIKAFDEKDVYKINQEIRKFRRYGFFECGPQLARLVQLRQEVAAEKATTQSAEEKKEQ
;
A
#
# COMPACT_ATOMS: atom_id res chain seq x y z
N MET A 1 18.36 10.30 6.79
CA MET A 1 17.51 9.24 7.40
C MET A 1 16.59 8.66 6.35
N GLU A 2 15.98 7.51 6.61
CA GLU A 2 14.96 6.92 5.73
C GLU A 2 13.58 7.04 6.41
N ILE A 3 12.52 7.24 5.63
CA ILE A 3 11.11 7.15 6.07
C ILE A 3 10.33 6.27 5.11
N CYS A 4 9.16 5.78 5.51
CA CYS A 4 8.26 5.07 4.61
C CYS A 4 6.99 5.86 4.34
N VAL A 5 6.44 5.71 3.14
CA VAL A 5 5.17 6.32 2.74
C VAL A 5 4.27 5.25 2.16
N ARG A 6 3.04 5.13 2.70
CA ARG A 6 1.98 4.30 2.13
C ARG A 6 1.35 5.03 0.95
N LEU A 7 1.48 4.48 -0.25
CA LEU A 7 0.88 5.07 -1.45
C LEU A 7 -0.44 4.36 -1.75
N ASN A 8 -1.40 5.06 -2.38
CA ASN A 8 -2.70 4.51 -2.76
C ASN A 8 -3.58 3.94 -1.61
N ASP A 9 -3.22 4.19 -0.35
CA ASP A 9 -3.84 3.49 0.80
C ASP A 9 -3.66 1.95 0.73
N ASP A 10 -2.60 1.50 0.04
CA ASP A 10 -2.25 0.10 -0.12
C ASP A 10 -1.47 -0.38 1.11
N CYS A 11 -2.15 -1.11 2.00
CA CYS A 11 -1.54 -1.65 3.21
C CYS A 11 -0.43 -2.66 2.94
N GLU A 12 -0.35 -3.21 1.73
CA GLU A 12 0.74 -4.09 1.36
C GLU A 12 1.99 -3.29 1.01
N SER A 13 1.89 -2.01 0.60
CA SER A 13 2.96 -1.27 -0.06
C SER A 13 3.40 0.03 0.60
N ASP A 14 4.36 -0.13 1.52
CA ASP A 14 5.05 0.97 2.18
C ASP A 14 6.43 1.22 1.56
N TYR A 15 6.58 2.32 0.82
CA TYR A 15 7.79 2.62 0.04
C TYR A 15 8.77 3.47 0.83
N THR A 16 10.06 3.15 0.73
CA THR A 16 11.11 3.85 1.47
C THR A 16 11.71 5.02 0.69
N PHE A 17 11.87 6.16 1.37
CA PHE A 17 12.42 7.39 0.85
C PHE A 17 13.61 7.88 1.67
N GLN A 18 14.65 8.34 0.99
CA GLN A 18 15.80 8.99 1.59
C GLN A 18 15.51 10.47 1.84
N ILE A 19 15.76 10.91 3.08
CA ILE A 19 15.49 12.25 3.58
C ILE A 19 16.79 12.91 4.01
N ASN A 20 17.01 14.13 3.51
CA ASN A 20 18.09 15.02 3.91
C ASN A 20 17.68 15.88 5.10
N LYS A 21 18.66 16.45 5.81
CA LYS A 21 18.44 17.22 7.04
C LYS A 21 17.54 18.45 6.83
N ASP A 22 17.63 19.09 5.66
CA ASP A 22 16.89 20.32 5.38
C ASP A 22 15.52 20.09 4.72
N ASP A 23 15.17 18.83 4.42
CA ASP A 23 13.93 18.49 3.73
C ASP A 23 12.72 18.73 4.63
N THR A 24 11.66 19.28 4.03
CA THR A 24 10.31 19.41 4.59
C THR A 24 9.37 18.46 3.86
N PHE A 25 8.22 18.15 4.45
CA PHE A 25 7.23 17.32 3.77
C PHE A 25 6.68 17.98 2.51
N GLU A 26 6.52 19.31 2.48
CA GLU A 26 6.09 20.05 1.30
C GLU A 26 7.12 19.93 0.16
N SER A 27 8.40 20.17 0.46
CA SER A 27 9.47 20.17 -0.56
C SER A 27 9.78 18.77 -1.10
N LYS A 28 9.62 17.73 -0.27
CA LYS A 28 10.05 16.36 -0.59
C LYS A 28 8.87 15.45 -0.97
N ILE A 29 7.94 15.24 -0.05
CA ILE A 29 6.89 14.23 -0.17
C ILE A 29 5.67 14.75 -0.92
N MET A 30 5.17 15.95 -0.61
CA MET A 30 4.01 16.53 -1.31
C MET A 30 4.30 16.79 -2.78
N LYS A 31 5.53 17.19 -3.12
CA LYS A 31 5.98 17.37 -4.51
C LYS A 31 5.78 16.12 -5.37
N MET A 32 5.88 14.93 -4.79
CA MET A 32 5.65 13.66 -5.48
C MET A 32 4.22 13.53 -6.02
N PHE A 33 3.24 14.04 -5.28
CA PHE A 33 1.81 13.95 -5.64
C PHE A 33 1.40 14.98 -6.70
N ASN A 34 2.27 15.93 -7.05
CA ASN A 34 1.95 16.92 -8.06
C ASN A 34 1.80 16.27 -9.45
N PRO A 35 0.64 16.38 -10.13
CA PRO A 35 0.38 15.70 -11.40
C PRO A 35 1.16 16.28 -12.59
N LYS A 36 1.77 17.47 -12.43
CA LYS A 36 2.53 18.15 -13.50
C LYS A 36 4.03 17.91 -13.39
N THR A 37 4.56 17.94 -12.17
CA THR A 37 6.02 17.93 -11.91
C THR A 37 6.49 16.75 -11.09
N GLY A 38 5.57 16.04 -10.42
CA GLY A 38 5.87 14.95 -9.52
C GLY A 38 5.78 13.58 -10.18
N LEU A 39 5.83 12.55 -9.32
CA LEU A 39 5.66 11.16 -9.71
C LEU A 39 4.22 10.85 -10.16
N ALA A 40 3.23 11.58 -9.64
CA ALA A 40 1.83 11.47 -10.03
C ALA A 40 1.56 11.73 -11.54
N LYS A 41 2.52 12.32 -12.25
CA LYS A 41 2.50 12.45 -13.70
C LYS A 41 2.62 11.09 -14.42
N PHE A 42 3.40 10.18 -13.85
CA PHE A 42 3.79 8.92 -14.47
C PHE A 42 3.02 7.72 -13.93
N MET A 43 2.50 7.81 -12.71
CA MET A 43 1.77 6.73 -12.06
C MET A 43 0.67 7.26 -11.14
N VAL A 44 -0.35 6.44 -10.88
CA VAL A 44 -1.44 6.83 -9.98
C VAL A 44 -1.03 6.60 -8.53
N LEU A 45 -1.14 7.67 -7.74
CA LEU A 45 -0.77 7.69 -6.32
C LEU A 45 -1.98 7.88 -5.37
N ARG A 46 -3.15 8.19 -5.93
CA ARG A 46 -4.43 8.28 -5.21
C ARG A 46 -5.11 6.91 -5.13
N PRO A 47 -5.92 6.61 -4.10
CA PRO A 47 -6.55 5.29 -3.94
C PRO A 47 -7.50 4.97 -5.09
N SER A 48 -8.28 5.95 -5.53
CA SER A 48 -9.25 5.76 -6.62
C SER A 48 -9.55 7.04 -7.38
N ILE A 49 -10.30 6.92 -8.49
CA ILE A 49 -10.68 8.07 -9.33
C ILE A 49 -11.54 9.10 -8.58
N PHE A 50 -12.20 8.68 -7.51
CA PHE A 50 -13.09 9.52 -6.70
C PHE A 50 -12.35 10.46 -5.76
N TYR A 51 -11.03 10.30 -5.60
CA TYR A 51 -10.21 11.20 -4.80
C TYR A 51 -9.58 12.31 -5.64
N LYS A 52 -9.28 13.43 -4.97
CA LYS A 52 -8.45 14.50 -5.55
C LYS A 52 -7.06 13.93 -5.94
N PRO A 53 -6.40 14.49 -6.98
CA PRO A 53 -5.09 14.01 -7.41
C PRO A 53 -3.98 14.16 -6.36
N GLU A 54 -4.11 15.16 -5.49
CA GLU A 54 -3.17 15.45 -4.41
C GLU A 54 -3.83 15.19 -3.05
N PRO A 55 -3.10 14.63 -2.08
CA PRO A 55 -3.61 14.46 -0.72
C PRO A 55 -3.77 15.83 -0.04
N LYS A 56 -4.72 15.94 0.88
CA LYS A 56 -5.01 17.17 1.63
C LYS A 56 -3.92 17.48 2.65
N THR A 57 -3.42 16.45 3.31
CA THR A 57 -2.38 16.56 4.35
C THR A 57 -1.67 15.22 4.52
N LEU A 58 -0.63 15.18 5.33
CA LEU A 58 0.08 13.96 5.70
C LEU A 58 -0.05 13.75 7.21
N THR A 59 -0.15 12.49 7.61
CA THR A 59 -0.09 12.06 9.00
C THR A 59 1.03 11.03 9.17
N LYS A 60 1.62 10.92 10.35
CA LYS A 60 2.48 9.79 10.70
C LYS A 60 1.69 8.76 11.50
N SER A 61 2.09 7.50 11.37
CA SER A 61 1.60 6.43 12.23
C SER A 61 2.35 6.45 13.56
N MET A 62 1.60 6.48 14.65
CA MET A 62 2.07 6.37 16.04
C MET A 62 1.75 5.00 16.64
N HIS A 63 1.41 4.02 15.79
CA HIS A 63 1.21 2.65 16.26
C HIS A 63 2.57 2.08 16.72
N PRO A 64 2.66 1.43 17.90
CA PRO A 64 3.93 0.91 18.43
C PRO A 64 4.71 0.03 17.45
N GLY A 65 4.00 -0.88 16.79
CA GLY A 65 4.50 -1.72 15.70
C GLY A 65 4.72 -3.16 16.18
N TYR A 66 5.54 -3.87 15.43
CA TYR A 66 5.91 -5.25 15.70
C TYR A 66 7.43 -5.36 15.77
N LEU A 67 7.95 -5.89 16.88
CA LEU A 67 9.37 -6.16 17.07
C LEU A 67 9.68 -7.56 16.55
N THR A 68 10.50 -7.66 15.52
CA THR A 68 10.90 -8.94 14.93
C THR A 68 11.85 -9.71 15.85
N GLU A 69 11.99 -11.01 15.59
CA GLU A 69 12.92 -11.92 16.29
C GLU A 69 14.37 -11.40 16.37
N ASN A 70 14.77 -10.54 15.43
CA ASN A 70 16.13 -9.98 15.33
C ASN A 70 16.17 -8.47 15.58
N GLY A 71 15.20 -7.94 16.33
CA GLY A 71 15.27 -6.60 16.88
C GLY A 71 14.98 -5.47 15.90
N CYS A 72 14.31 -5.75 14.77
CA CYS A 72 13.88 -4.75 13.80
C CYS A 72 12.38 -4.45 13.96
N LEU A 73 11.91 -3.29 13.47
CA LEU A 73 10.49 -2.92 13.53
C LEU A 73 9.76 -3.13 12.22
N ILE A 74 8.61 -3.78 12.26
CA ILE A 74 7.65 -3.86 11.15
C ILE A 74 6.35 -3.17 11.57
N TYR A 75 5.60 -2.65 10.61
CA TYR A 75 4.31 -2.03 10.90
C TYR A 75 3.27 -3.10 11.24
N HIS A 76 2.44 -2.79 12.23
CA HIS A 76 1.25 -3.58 12.49
C HIS A 76 0.17 -3.29 11.44
N TYR A 77 -0.78 -4.20 11.25
CA TYR A 77 -1.90 -3.98 10.33
C TYR A 77 -2.71 -2.73 10.68
N ASP A 78 -2.89 -2.47 11.98
CA ASP A 78 -3.62 -1.32 12.52
C ASP A 78 -2.86 0.02 12.46
N CYS A 79 -1.69 0.06 11.83
CA CYS A 79 -0.86 1.27 11.79
C CYS A 79 -1.53 2.46 11.08
N ASP A 80 -2.56 2.21 10.28
CA ASP A 80 -3.36 3.22 9.62
C ASP A 80 -4.69 3.53 10.34
N ASN A 81 -4.98 2.94 11.50
CA ASN A 81 -6.18 3.31 12.25
C ASN A 81 -6.12 4.78 12.71
N LYS A 82 -7.29 5.44 12.72
CA LYS A 82 -7.39 6.89 13.00
C LYS A 82 -6.82 7.28 14.36
N GLU A 83 -6.92 6.40 15.36
CA GLU A 83 -6.42 6.62 16.72
C GLU A 83 -4.89 6.74 16.78
N TYR A 84 -4.17 6.15 15.83
CA TYR A 84 -2.71 6.21 15.75
C TYR A 84 -2.21 7.27 14.77
N ARG A 85 -3.08 8.12 14.21
CA ARG A 85 -2.67 9.14 13.23
C ARG A 85 -2.37 10.46 13.93
N GLU A 86 -1.11 10.90 13.82
CA GLU A 86 -0.70 12.24 14.24
C GLU A 86 -0.44 13.11 13.01
N LYS A 87 -0.98 14.33 13.00
CA LYS A 87 -0.84 15.24 11.87
C LYS A 87 0.58 15.80 11.78
N LEU A 88 1.13 15.85 10.57
CA LEU A 88 2.46 16.41 10.31
C LEU A 88 2.36 17.88 9.89
N ASP A 89 3.32 18.69 10.33
CA ASP A 89 3.54 20.00 9.74
C ASP A 89 4.28 19.83 8.40
N LEU A 90 3.69 20.40 7.36
CA LEU A 90 4.18 20.24 6.00
C LEU A 90 5.30 21.22 5.66
N LYS A 91 5.30 22.41 6.27
CA LYS A 91 6.05 23.57 5.73
C LYS A 91 7.22 24.00 6.60
N THR A 92 7.00 24.10 7.92
CA THR A 92 7.93 24.79 8.81
C THR A 92 8.96 23.82 9.34
N ASN A 93 8.48 22.73 9.95
CA ASN A 93 9.32 21.77 10.64
C ASN A 93 10.02 20.82 9.66
N LYS A 94 11.26 20.44 9.99
CA LYS A 94 12.00 19.48 9.17
C LYS A 94 11.45 18.07 9.39
N ILE A 95 11.61 17.20 8.40
CA ILE A 95 11.11 15.82 8.50
C ILE A 95 11.80 15.08 9.66
N TRP A 96 13.12 15.28 9.83
CA TRP A 96 13.89 14.56 10.85
C TRP A 96 13.57 14.96 12.30
N GLU A 97 12.92 16.12 12.49
CA GLU A 97 12.46 16.62 13.79
C GLU A 97 11.07 16.05 14.14
N GLN A 98 10.32 15.57 13.15
CA GLN A 98 8.93 15.12 13.31
C GLN A 98 8.76 13.60 13.25
N MET A 99 9.81 12.87 12.83
CA MET A 99 9.74 11.44 12.51
C MET A 99 10.91 10.65 13.09
N TRP A 100 10.62 9.42 13.50
CA TRP A 100 11.64 8.40 13.67
C TRP A 100 12.13 7.85 12.32
N PRO A 101 13.39 7.42 12.21
CA PRO A 101 13.85 6.68 11.04
C PRO A 101 12.99 5.43 10.81
N GLY A 102 12.54 5.24 9.57
CA GLY A 102 11.68 4.13 9.18
C GLY A 102 10.24 4.24 9.69
N GLN A 103 9.79 5.38 10.21
CA GLN A 103 8.38 5.56 10.59
C GLN A 103 7.49 5.81 9.37
N LEU A 104 6.24 5.33 9.44
CA LEU A 104 5.28 5.36 8.35
C LEU A 104 4.55 6.70 8.23
N VAL A 105 4.50 7.23 7.01
CA VAL A 105 3.71 8.40 6.61
C VAL A 105 2.50 7.94 5.79
N LEU A 106 1.34 8.48 6.15
CA LEU A 106 0.05 8.17 5.56
C LEU A 106 -0.53 9.44 4.91
N PRO A 107 -0.65 9.49 3.58
CA PRO A 107 -1.35 10.56 2.88
C PRO A 107 -2.84 10.54 3.20
N GLN A 108 -3.39 11.69 3.55
CA GLN A 108 -4.83 11.85 3.81
C GLN A 108 -5.54 12.36 2.57
N TRP A 109 -6.38 11.53 1.98
CA TRP A 109 -7.09 11.82 0.74
C TRP A 109 -8.43 12.49 0.98
N GLU A 110 -8.83 13.35 0.06
CA GLU A 110 -10.14 14.01 0.07
C GLU A 110 -10.92 13.59 -1.17
N LEU A 111 -12.20 13.29 -0.98
CA LEU A 111 -13.10 12.99 -2.07
C LEU A 111 -13.24 14.20 -3.00
N SER A 112 -13.19 13.93 -4.29
CA SER A 112 -13.51 14.88 -5.35
C SER A 112 -14.98 14.76 -5.70
N TYR A 113 -15.82 15.56 -5.06
CA TYR A 113 -17.26 15.62 -5.37
C TYR A 113 -17.52 15.92 -6.84
N ARG A 114 -16.63 16.65 -7.51
CA ARG A 114 -16.70 16.86 -8.96
C ARG A 114 -16.56 15.55 -9.74
N ASN A 115 -15.61 14.70 -9.38
CA ASN A 115 -15.42 13.41 -10.07
C ASN A 115 -16.57 12.46 -9.76
N ILE A 116 -17.03 12.45 -8.51
CA ILE A 116 -18.20 11.65 -8.09
C ILE A 116 -19.44 12.09 -8.87
N ALA A 117 -19.74 13.40 -8.91
CA ALA A 117 -20.88 13.93 -9.65
C ALA A 117 -20.78 13.63 -11.15
N ALA A 118 -19.61 13.81 -11.76
CA ALA A 118 -19.40 13.47 -13.16
C ALA A 118 -19.64 11.98 -13.44
N PHE A 119 -19.15 11.10 -12.57
CA PHE A 119 -19.39 9.66 -12.65
C PHE A 119 -20.87 9.32 -12.51
N VAL A 120 -21.55 9.88 -11.49
CA VAL A 120 -22.98 9.65 -11.24
C VAL A 120 -23.80 10.13 -12.45
N VAL A 121 -23.55 11.32 -12.98
CA VAL A 121 -24.24 11.83 -14.17
C VAL A 121 -24.01 10.93 -15.38
N LEU A 122 -22.79 10.44 -15.61
CA LEU A 122 -22.48 9.55 -16.72
C LEU A 122 -23.19 8.19 -16.57
N MET A 123 -23.18 7.60 -15.37
CA MET A 123 -23.89 6.36 -15.09
C MET A 123 -25.41 6.51 -15.19
N LEU A 124 -25.97 7.62 -14.69
CA LEU A 124 -27.40 7.92 -14.81
C LEU A 124 -27.81 8.16 -16.26
N ALA A 125 -26.99 8.87 -17.04
CA ALA A 125 -27.23 9.05 -18.47
C ALA A 125 -27.20 7.70 -19.21
N TRP A 126 -26.28 6.81 -18.85
CA TRP A 126 -26.24 5.46 -19.41
C TRP A 126 -27.49 4.65 -19.03
N LEU A 127 -27.85 4.62 -17.74
CA LEU A 127 -29.05 3.93 -17.28
C LEU A 127 -30.32 4.52 -17.91
N TYR A 128 -30.38 5.83 -18.11
CA TYR A 128 -31.47 6.49 -18.84
C TYR A 128 -31.61 5.96 -20.27
N THR A 129 -30.49 5.81 -20.99
CA THR A 129 -30.54 5.22 -22.34
C THR A 129 -30.95 3.75 -22.35
N ASP A 130 -30.70 3.03 -21.26
CA ASP A 130 -31.02 1.61 -21.11
C ASP A 130 -32.41 1.37 -20.46
N LEU A 131 -33.23 2.41 -20.24
CA LEU A 131 -34.57 2.27 -19.69
C LEU A 131 -35.45 1.34 -20.55
N PRO A 132 -36.31 0.50 -19.95
CA PRO A 132 -37.32 -0.27 -20.68
C PRO A 132 -38.13 0.64 -21.62
N ASP A 133 -38.36 0.19 -22.85
CA ASP A 133 -39.06 0.96 -23.89
C ASP A 133 -40.45 1.43 -23.44
N LEU A 134 -41.10 0.67 -22.54
CA LEU A 134 -42.42 0.99 -21.99
C LEU A 134 -42.46 2.26 -21.10
N ILE A 135 -41.35 2.65 -20.48
CA ILE A 135 -41.25 3.86 -19.63
C ILE A 135 -40.26 4.89 -20.18
N SER A 136 -39.43 4.51 -21.14
CA SER A 136 -38.44 5.41 -21.72
C SER A 136 -39.15 6.59 -22.40
N PRO A 137 -38.82 7.84 -22.06
CA PRO A 137 -39.33 9.02 -22.79
C PRO A 137 -38.86 9.04 -24.25
N THR A 138 -37.80 8.28 -24.55
CA THR A 138 -37.22 8.14 -25.88
C THR A 138 -36.91 6.68 -26.19
N PRO A 139 -37.94 5.84 -26.46
CA PRO A 139 -37.76 4.42 -26.72
C PRO A 139 -36.82 4.16 -27.91
N GLY A 140 -36.01 3.11 -27.83
CA GLY A 140 -35.08 2.75 -28.89
C GLY A 140 -33.83 3.65 -29.07
N ILE A 141 -33.57 4.64 -28.19
CA ILE A 141 -32.34 5.48 -28.20
C ILE A 141 -31.16 4.82 -27.43
N CYS A 142 -31.36 3.65 -26.85
CA CYS A 142 -30.32 2.87 -26.15
C CYS A 142 -28.98 2.86 -26.90
N LEU A 143 -27.89 3.07 -26.17
CA LEU A 143 -26.53 3.04 -26.73
C LEU A 143 -26.25 1.72 -27.45
N THR A 144 -26.79 0.61 -26.93
CA THR A 144 -26.73 -0.72 -27.55
C THR A 144 -27.42 -0.71 -28.91
N ASN A 145 -28.60 -0.09 -29.04
CA ASN A 145 -29.31 0.00 -30.32
C ASN A 145 -28.53 0.84 -31.34
N GLN A 146 -27.90 1.94 -30.90
CA GLN A 146 -27.06 2.76 -31.78
C GLN A 146 -25.81 1.99 -32.24
N LEU A 147 -25.22 1.18 -31.37
CA LEU A 147 -24.12 0.30 -31.74
C LEU A 147 -24.59 -0.79 -32.71
N SER A 148 -25.70 -1.47 -32.44
CA SER A 148 -26.29 -2.49 -33.32
C SER A 148 -26.62 -1.93 -34.71
N ARG A 149 -27.17 -0.71 -34.81
CA ARG A 149 -27.39 -0.03 -36.10
C ARG A 149 -26.09 0.20 -36.87
N ARG A 150 -25.01 0.62 -36.19
CA ARG A 150 -23.69 0.79 -36.83
C ARG A 150 -23.09 -0.55 -37.26
N LEU A 151 -23.21 -1.58 -36.43
CA LEU A 151 -22.74 -2.92 -36.74
C LEU A 151 -23.54 -3.55 -37.89
N ALA A 152 -24.84 -3.26 -38.00
CA ALA A 152 -25.65 -3.69 -39.13
C ALA A 152 -25.12 -3.11 -40.45
N VAL A 153 -24.79 -1.80 -40.49
CA VAL A 153 -24.17 -1.16 -41.66
C VAL A 153 -22.84 -1.84 -42.03
N VAL A 154 -22.00 -2.14 -41.05
CA VAL A 154 -20.73 -2.85 -41.29
C VAL A 154 -20.97 -4.28 -41.78
N ALA A 155 -21.87 -5.03 -41.15
CA ALA A 155 -22.21 -6.39 -41.53
C ALA A 155 -22.74 -6.45 -42.96
N HIS A 156 -23.61 -5.51 -43.33
CA HIS A 156 -24.10 -5.35 -44.70
C HIS A 156 -22.98 -5.06 -45.70
N HIS A 157 -22.04 -4.16 -45.34
CA HIS A 157 -20.88 -3.84 -46.18
C HIS A 157 -19.99 -5.07 -46.48
N TYR A 158 -19.88 -6.01 -45.53
CA TYR A 158 -19.14 -7.27 -45.71
C TYR A 158 -20.01 -8.44 -46.22
N ASN A 159 -21.22 -8.17 -46.73
CA ASN A 159 -22.19 -9.15 -47.25
C ASN A 159 -22.76 -10.14 -46.22
N TYR A 160 -22.70 -9.84 -44.93
CA TYR A 160 -23.35 -10.61 -43.87
C TYR A 160 -24.81 -10.15 -43.67
N ASN A 161 -25.63 -10.27 -44.71
CA ASN A 161 -27.00 -9.72 -44.74
C ASN A 161 -27.92 -10.29 -43.64
N ALA A 162 -27.84 -11.61 -43.39
CA ALA A 162 -28.64 -12.25 -42.33
C ALA A 162 -28.32 -11.73 -40.92
N ILE A 163 -27.06 -11.34 -40.68
CA ILE A 163 -26.64 -10.75 -39.40
C ILE A 163 -27.12 -9.30 -39.31
N SER A 164 -27.03 -8.55 -40.42
CA SER A 164 -27.52 -7.18 -40.51
C SER A 164 -29.03 -7.10 -40.24
N GLU A 165 -29.83 -7.98 -40.84
CA GLU A 165 -31.29 -7.99 -40.66
C GLU A 165 -31.68 -8.29 -39.21
N LYS A 166 -31.05 -9.28 -38.57
CA LYS A 166 -31.27 -9.58 -37.15
C LYS A 166 -30.91 -8.42 -36.23
N LEU A 167 -29.78 -7.76 -36.48
CA LEU A 167 -29.38 -6.57 -35.70
C LEU A 167 -30.38 -5.42 -35.84
N LEU A 168 -31.01 -5.27 -37.00
CA LEU A 168 -32.05 -4.26 -37.21
C LEU A 168 -33.37 -4.64 -36.53
N GLU A 169 -33.76 -5.92 -36.57
CA GLU A 169 -34.94 -6.45 -35.88
C GLU A 169 -34.86 -6.22 -34.36
N GLU A 170 -33.71 -6.52 -33.76
CA GLU A 170 -33.48 -6.28 -32.32
C GLU A 170 -33.61 -4.79 -31.93
N THR A 171 -33.31 -3.88 -32.86
CA THR A 171 -33.38 -2.42 -32.59
C THR A 171 -34.78 -1.83 -32.68
N GLN A 172 -35.80 -2.62 -33.03
CA GLN A 172 -37.19 -2.18 -33.06
C GLN A 172 -37.74 -1.97 -31.65
N ILE A 173 -38.58 -0.95 -31.50
CA ILE A 173 -39.19 -0.59 -30.21
C ILE A 173 -40.10 -1.74 -29.75
N ASN A 174 -39.96 -2.17 -28.50
CA ASN A 174 -40.71 -3.28 -27.92
C ASN A 174 -40.49 -4.64 -28.62
N SER A 175 -39.34 -4.85 -29.26
CA SER A 175 -38.96 -6.16 -29.82
C SER A 175 -38.92 -7.26 -28.74
N ALA A 176 -38.55 -6.89 -27.51
CA ALA A 176 -38.51 -7.77 -26.35
C ALA A 176 -39.77 -7.62 -25.47
N GLY A 177 -40.23 -8.72 -24.88
CA GLY A 177 -41.36 -8.72 -23.94
C GLY A 177 -41.06 -7.95 -22.64
N THR A 178 -42.12 -7.42 -22.00
CA THR A 178 -42.06 -6.56 -20.80
C THR A 178 -41.17 -7.10 -19.67
N ILE A 179 -41.29 -8.40 -19.36
CA ILE A 179 -40.50 -9.04 -18.30
C ILE A 179 -39.01 -9.05 -18.67
N ALA A 180 -38.70 -9.35 -19.94
CA ALA A 180 -37.32 -9.36 -20.42
C ALA A 180 -36.70 -7.96 -20.35
N GLN A 181 -37.44 -6.92 -20.73
CA GLN A 181 -36.97 -5.54 -20.64
C GLN A 181 -36.59 -5.14 -19.19
N TRP A 182 -37.43 -5.49 -18.21
CA TRP A 182 -37.13 -5.24 -16.80
C TRP A 182 -35.94 -6.05 -16.27
N LEU A 183 -35.81 -7.31 -16.69
CA LEU A 183 -34.65 -8.14 -16.34
C LEU A 183 -33.36 -7.56 -16.94
N PHE A 184 -33.37 -7.14 -18.20
CA PHE A 184 -32.22 -6.49 -18.85
C PHE A 184 -31.83 -5.19 -18.14
N PHE A 185 -32.81 -4.35 -17.80
CA PHE A 185 -32.56 -3.13 -17.03
C PHE A 185 -31.97 -3.43 -15.64
N GLY A 186 -32.48 -4.45 -14.95
CA GLY A 186 -31.92 -4.93 -13.68
C GLY A 186 -30.45 -5.34 -13.79
N LEU A 187 -30.09 -6.07 -14.86
CA LEU A 187 -28.69 -6.41 -15.15
C LEU A 187 -27.84 -5.17 -15.45
N HIS A 188 -28.39 -4.14 -16.09
CA HIS A 188 -27.68 -2.88 -16.30
C HIS A 188 -27.42 -2.11 -15.00
N CYS A 189 -28.37 -2.09 -14.07
CA CYS A 189 -28.16 -1.54 -12.73
C CYS A 189 -27.05 -2.30 -11.98
N LEU A 190 -27.06 -3.64 -12.03
CA LEU A 190 -26.01 -4.46 -11.42
C LEU A 190 -24.63 -4.23 -12.06
N LYS A 191 -24.58 -4.11 -13.39
CA LYS A 191 -23.37 -3.72 -14.15
C LYS A 191 -22.83 -2.38 -13.67
N VAL A 192 -23.67 -1.36 -13.52
CA VAL A 192 -23.26 -0.03 -13.02
C VAL A 192 -22.75 -0.11 -11.58
N LEU A 193 -23.42 -0.88 -10.71
CA LEU A 193 -22.96 -1.11 -9.34
C LEU A 193 -21.59 -1.79 -9.32
N PHE A 194 -21.38 -2.79 -10.17
CA PHE A 194 -20.10 -3.48 -10.32
C PHE A 194 -19.00 -2.52 -10.82
N ILE A 195 -19.27 -1.70 -11.83
CA ILE A 195 -18.34 -0.66 -12.30
C ILE A 195 -18.01 0.31 -11.16
N ALA A 196 -19.02 0.76 -10.41
CA ALA A 196 -18.83 1.65 -9.26
C ALA A 196 -17.94 1.00 -8.20
N LEU A 197 -18.15 -0.27 -7.88
CA LEU A 197 -17.33 -1.04 -6.94
C LEU A 197 -15.88 -1.12 -7.41
N VAL A 198 -15.63 -1.52 -8.66
CA VAL A 198 -14.29 -1.63 -9.25
C VAL A 198 -13.55 -0.29 -9.23
N LEU A 199 -14.25 0.81 -9.54
CA LEU A 199 -13.68 2.15 -9.51
C LEU A 199 -13.52 2.67 -8.08
N TYR A 200 -14.37 2.28 -7.14
CA TYR A 200 -14.30 2.70 -5.74
C TYR A 200 -13.12 2.06 -5.01
N THR A 201 -12.93 0.75 -5.20
CA THR A 201 -11.79 0.00 -4.63
C THR A 201 -10.46 0.35 -5.28
N GLY A 202 -10.47 1.03 -6.42
CA GLY A 202 -9.25 1.40 -7.14
C GLY A 202 -8.63 0.27 -7.97
N LEU A 203 -9.32 -0.87 -8.12
CA LEU A 203 -8.92 -1.97 -9.01
C LEU A 203 -8.61 -1.48 -10.44
N VAL A 204 -9.41 -0.52 -10.90
CA VAL A 204 -9.13 0.25 -12.12
C VAL A 204 -9.01 1.71 -11.76
N ASN A 205 -7.79 2.23 -11.79
CA ASN A 205 -7.50 3.62 -11.45
C ASN A 205 -6.65 4.26 -12.54
N PRO A 206 -7.27 4.77 -13.62
CA PRO A 206 -6.53 5.41 -14.69
C PRO A 206 -5.96 6.76 -14.24
N LEU A 207 -4.75 7.06 -14.70
CA LEU A 207 -4.09 8.37 -14.57
C LEU A 207 -4.98 9.50 -15.09
N THR A 208 -5.66 9.24 -16.21
CA THR A 208 -6.56 10.18 -16.87
C THR A 208 -7.68 9.40 -17.53
N VAL A 209 -8.88 9.97 -17.49
CA VAL A 209 -10.05 9.44 -18.22
C VAL A 209 -10.07 9.92 -19.68
N ASN A 210 -9.13 10.78 -20.08
CA ASN A 210 -9.01 11.25 -21.45
C ASN A 210 -8.17 10.25 -22.28
N PRO A 211 -8.75 9.59 -23.30
CA PRO A 211 -8.05 8.55 -24.08
C PRO A 211 -6.84 9.10 -24.86
N LEU A 212 -6.86 10.37 -25.29
CA LEU A 212 -5.72 10.99 -25.97
C LEU A 212 -4.56 11.22 -25.01
N GLN A 213 -4.85 11.74 -23.81
CA GLN A 213 -3.82 11.88 -22.77
C GLN A 213 -3.30 10.53 -22.32
N PHE A 214 -4.17 9.51 -22.18
CA PHE A 214 -3.76 8.15 -21.86
C PHE A 214 -2.75 7.60 -22.88
N TYR A 215 -3.01 7.80 -24.18
CA TYR A 215 -2.09 7.40 -25.25
C TYR A 215 -0.73 8.13 -25.16
N HIS A 216 -0.74 9.45 -24.92
CA HIS A 216 0.49 10.24 -24.77
C HIS A 216 1.30 9.83 -23.54
N THR A 217 0.65 9.62 -22.40
CA THR A 217 1.33 9.20 -21.16
C THR A 217 1.91 7.79 -21.30
N ARG A 218 1.19 6.87 -21.95
CA ARG A 218 1.70 5.52 -22.26
C ARG A 218 2.92 5.59 -23.18
N LYS A 219 2.92 6.47 -24.18
CA LYS A 219 4.07 6.65 -25.08
C LYS A 219 5.33 7.09 -24.33
N ALA A 220 5.21 7.99 -23.36
CA ALA A 220 6.34 8.43 -22.53
C ALA A 220 6.93 7.33 -21.63
N VAL A 221 6.08 6.44 -21.11
CA VAL A 221 6.52 5.29 -20.29
C VAL A 221 7.12 4.18 -21.17
N VAL A 222 6.56 3.96 -22.36
CA VAL A 222 6.98 2.89 -23.29
C VAL A 222 8.19 3.28 -24.14
N SER A 223 8.44 4.58 -24.39
CA SER A 223 9.49 5.04 -25.32
C SER A 223 10.92 4.94 -24.78
N LYS A 224 11.19 4.24 -23.66
CA LYS A 224 12.51 4.04 -23.02
C LYS A 224 13.30 5.32 -22.65
N ASN A 225 12.83 6.50 -23.02
CA ASN A 225 13.42 7.80 -22.68
C ASN A 225 13.03 8.20 -21.23
N THR A 226 13.55 7.41 -20.30
CA THR A 226 13.16 7.34 -18.87
C THR A 226 13.92 8.34 -17.99
N ASP A 227 14.74 9.21 -18.57
CA ASP A 227 15.62 10.08 -17.80
C ASP A 227 14.83 11.04 -16.90
N THR A 228 13.74 11.61 -17.42
CA THR A 228 12.83 12.46 -16.62
C THR A 228 12.20 11.72 -15.43
N LEU A 229 11.84 10.44 -15.59
CA LEU A 229 11.32 9.63 -14.50
C LEU A 229 12.42 9.29 -13.49
N LYS A 230 13.61 8.89 -13.95
CA LYS A 230 14.76 8.61 -13.08
C LYS A 230 15.16 9.84 -12.28
N ASP A 231 15.19 11.01 -12.89
CA ASP A 231 15.49 12.27 -12.24
C ASP A 231 14.41 12.64 -11.23
N THR A 232 13.14 12.41 -11.57
CA THR A 232 12.03 12.59 -10.63
C THR A 232 12.19 11.68 -9.41
N LEU A 233 12.41 10.38 -9.62
CA LEU A 233 12.62 9.38 -8.56
C LEU A 233 13.84 9.71 -7.68
N ARG A 234 14.95 10.16 -8.29
CA ARG A 234 16.14 10.63 -7.55
C ARG A 234 15.84 11.88 -6.73
N SER A 235 15.13 12.86 -7.30
CA SER A 235 14.81 14.11 -6.62
C SER A 235 13.95 13.90 -5.36
N ILE A 236 12.98 12.98 -5.44
CA ILE A 236 12.13 12.61 -4.30
C ILE A 236 12.83 11.66 -3.33
N GLY A 237 14.02 11.14 -3.65
CA GLY A 237 14.77 10.21 -2.80
C GLY A 237 14.21 8.79 -2.80
N TRP A 238 13.57 8.34 -3.87
CA TRP A 238 13.00 7.00 -3.96
C TRP A 238 14.10 5.93 -3.96
N ILE A 239 14.08 5.04 -2.96
CA ILE A 239 15.10 3.99 -2.80
C ILE A 239 14.76 2.71 -3.59
N GLY A 240 13.47 2.48 -3.89
CA GLY A 240 13.02 1.25 -4.53
C GLY A 240 12.97 0.05 -3.60
N ALA A 241 13.00 0.28 -2.29
CA ALA A 241 12.69 -0.72 -1.27
C ALA A 241 11.26 -0.51 -0.75
N LYS A 242 10.62 -1.62 -0.44
CA LYS A 242 9.26 -1.72 0.09
C LYS A 242 9.36 -2.44 1.43
N ARG A 243 8.74 -1.91 2.50
CA ARG A 243 8.66 -2.63 3.78
C ARG A 243 7.70 -3.82 3.62
N ALA A 244 8.08 -4.97 4.18
CA ALA A 244 7.22 -6.14 4.17
C ALA A 244 6.06 -5.98 5.15
N THR A 245 4.93 -6.60 4.83
CA THR A 245 3.86 -6.85 5.79
C THR A 245 4.31 -7.89 6.82
N TYR A 246 3.55 -8.02 7.91
CA TYR A 246 3.80 -9.07 8.89
C TYR A 246 3.77 -10.47 8.27
N ASP A 247 2.79 -10.77 7.41
CA ASP A 247 2.67 -12.09 6.78
C ASP A 247 3.85 -12.38 5.82
N ASP A 248 4.24 -11.42 4.98
CA ASP A 248 5.40 -11.57 4.08
C ASP A 248 6.69 -11.78 4.88
N TYR A 249 6.87 -11.06 5.99
CA TYR A 249 7.99 -11.29 6.90
C TYR A 249 7.95 -12.67 7.54
N ARG A 250 6.82 -13.07 8.12
CA ARG A 250 6.66 -14.36 8.81
C ARG A 250 6.99 -15.50 7.87
N ASP A 251 6.41 -15.52 6.68
CA ASP A 251 6.56 -16.62 5.74
C ASP A 251 8.00 -16.69 5.21
N THR A 252 8.61 -15.52 4.91
CA THR A 252 10.01 -15.47 4.46
C THR A 252 10.98 -15.90 5.57
N TYR A 253 10.76 -15.45 6.80
CA TYR A 253 11.60 -15.82 7.94
C TYR A 253 11.46 -17.30 8.28
N TYR A 254 10.23 -17.84 8.23
CA TYR A 254 9.97 -19.26 8.43
C TYR A 254 10.75 -20.13 7.44
N ASN A 255 10.68 -19.80 6.16
CA ASN A 255 11.42 -20.51 5.10
C ASN A 255 12.94 -20.42 5.33
N TYR A 256 13.45 -19.24 5.67
CA TYR A 256 14.85 -19.06 6.00
C TYR A 256 15.31 -19.95 7.18
N ARG A 257 14.50 -20.06 8.24
CA ARG A 257 14.81 -20.93 9.39
C ARG A 257 14.74 -22.42 9.03
N LEU A 258 13.80 -22.83 8.17
CA LEU A 258 13.73 -24.20 7.65
C LEU A 258 14.97 -24.57 6.85
N GLU A 259 15.38 -23.70 5.93
CA GLU A 259 16.57 -23.91 5.10
C GLU A 259 17.82 -24.01 5.98
N LYS A 260 17.97 -23.09 6.94
CA LYS A 260 19.10 -23.10 7.89
C LYS A 260 19.16 -24.38 8.74
N ALA A 261 18.01 -24.97 9.05
CA ALA A 261 17.93 -26.21 9.82
C ALA A 261 18.21 -27.48 8.97
N GLY A 262 18.44 -27.36 7.66
CA GLY A 262 18.65 -28.50 6.77
C GLY A 262 17.35 -29.14 6.26
N GLY A 263 16.25 -28.39 6.25
CA GLY A 263 14.96 -28.79 5.69
C GLY A 263 13.89 -29.17 6.72
N LEU A 264 12.72 -29.56 6.20
CA LEU A 264 11.48 -29.72 6.97
C LEU A 264 11.63 -30.72 8.14
N VAL A 265 12.22 -31.89 7.90
CA VAL A 265 12.30 -32.96 8.91
C VAL A 265 13.21 -32.57 10.08
N ALA A 266 14.35 -31.95 9.79
CA ALA A 266 15.31 -31.53 10.82
C ALA A 266 14.77 -30.35 11.64
N ALA A 267 14.11 -29.39 10.99
CA ALA A 267 13.45 -28.27 11.66
C ALA A 267 12.29 -28.73 12.58
N TYR A 268 11.53 -29.75 12.17
CA TYR A 268 10.47 -30.31 13.01
C TYR A 268 11.05 -30.99 14.26
N LYS A 269 12.06 -31.84 14.10
CA LYS A 269 12.72 -32.55 15.22
C LYS A 269 13.38 -31.61 16.23
N SER A 270 13.87 -30.46 15.78
CA SER A 270 14.52 -29.45 16.62
C SER A 270 13.56 -28.42 17.22
N GLY A 271 12.26 -28.48 16.90
CA GLY A 271 11.27 -27.52 17.39
C GLY A 271 11.37 -26.12 16.78
N ILE A 272 12.27 -25.91 15.81
CA ILE A 272 12.52 -24.60 15.16
C ILE A 272 11.26 -24.09 14.45
N MET A 273 10.43 -24.98 13.90
CA MET A 273 9.18 -24.60 13.25
C MET A 273 8.25 -23.81 14.16
N LYS A 274 8.08 -24.27 15.40
CA LYS A 274 7.18 -23.64 16.37
C LYS A 274 7.70 -22.27 16.80
N GLN A 275 9.02 -22.11 16.92
CA GLN A 275 9.62 -20.81 17.19
C GLN A 275 9.48 -19.87 15.99
N ALA A 276 9.70 -20.37 14.78
CA ALA A 276 9.67 -19.56 13.56
C ALA A 276 8.25 -19.16 13.12
N SER A 277 7.20 -19.84 13.59
CA SER A 277 5.80 -19.49 13.28
C SER A 277 5.33 -18.18 13.92
N THR A 278 5.99 -17.72 14.98
CA THR A 278 5.69 -16.45 15.66
C THR A 278 6.96 -15.63 15.86
N PRO A 279 7.52 -15.04 14.78
CA PRO A 279 8.88 -14.51 14.78
C PRO A 279 8.99 -13.08 15.33
N GLY A 280 8.67 -12.91 16.63
CA GLY A 280 8.69 -11.62 17.30
C GLY A 280 7.48 -11.35 18.19
N VAL A 281 7.28 -10.08 18.54
CA VAL A 281 6.31 -9.62 19.56
C VAL A 281 5.63 -8.32 19.12
N VAL A 282 4.31 -8.24 19.32
CA VAL A 282 3.54 -7.00 19.13
C VAL A 282 3.91 -6.02 20.26
N LEU A 283 4.26 -4.80 19.89
CA LEU A 283 4.65 -3.77 20.85
C LEU A 283 3.41 -3.08 21.45
N GLU A 284 3.56 -2.60 22.68
CA GLU A 284 2.49 -1.99 23.47
C GLU A 284 2.53 -0.48 23.44
N ALA A 285 1.49 0.14 24.01
CA ALA A 285 1.39 1.60 24.07
C ALA A 285 2.62 2.25 24.72
N GLY A 286 3.18 3.24 24.03
CA GLY A 286 4.40 3.95 24.41
C GLY A 286 5.70 3.23 24.02
N GLU A 287 5.63 2.09 23.34
CA GLU A 287 6.78 1.38 22.77
C GLU A 287 6.97 1.71 21.28
N GLY A 288 8.13 1.37 20.73
CA GLY A 288 8.39 1.43 19.29
C GLY A 288 8.18 2.82 18.70
N PHE A 289 7.44 2.93 17.60
CA PHE A 289 7.18 4.22 16.94
C PHE A 289 6.34 5.20 17.77
N GLN A 290 5.72 4.75 18.86
CA GLN A 290 5.02 5.62 19.81
C GLN A 290 5.97 6.28 20.83
N THR A 291 7.27 5.96 20.80
CA THR A 291 8.25 6.61 21.66
C THR A 291 8.30 8.12 21.36
N PRO A 292 8.23 9.00 22.37
CA PRO A 292 8.30 10.45 22.16
C PRO A 292 9.65 10.89 21.55
N LEU A 293 9.60 11.77 20.54
CA LEU A 293 10.81 12.20 19.80
C LEU A 293 11.74 13.10 20.61
N ASP A 294 11.22 13.82 21.59
CA ASP A 294 12.01 14.61 22.55
C ASP A 294 13.00 13.75 23.33
N LYS A 295 12.71 12.46 23.47
CA LYS A 295 13.55 11.48 24.17
C LYS A 295 14.64 10.84 23.31
N ARG A 296 14.71 11.18 22.02
CA ARG A 296 15.60 10.54 21.03
C ARG A 296 17.06 10.46 21.42
N PHE A 297 17.58 11.52 22.03
CA PHE A 297 18.99 11.63 22.43
C PHE A 297 19.22 11.47 23.93
N THR A 298 18.15 11.36 24.73
CA THR A 298 18.23 11.33 26.20
C THR A 298 17.98 9.94 26.78
N GLU A 299 17.06 9.17 26.17
CA GLU A 299 16.77 7.81 26.61
C GLU A 299 17.68 6.80 25.90
N SER A 300 17.93 5.67 26.59
CA SER A 300 18.73 4.56 26.09
C SER A 300 17.85 3.34 25.98
N THR A 301 17.69 2.82 24.75
CA THR A 301 16.83 1.66 24.49
C THR A 301 17.23 0.45 25.32
N PHE A 302 18.54 0.15 25.37
CA PHE A 302 19.03 -1.05 26.05
C PHE A 302 18.88 -0.95 27.57
N LYS A 303 19.21 0.21 28.17
CA LYS A 303 19.04 0.42 29.62
C LYS A 303 17.58 0.42 30.04
N THR A 304 16.70 1.03 29.23
CA THR A 304 15.26 1.04 29.49
C THR A 304 14.68 -0.37 29.37
N MET A 305 15.11 -1.15 28.39
CA MET A 305 14.69 -2.56 28.27
C MET A 305 15.10 -3.38 29.49
N GLU A 306 16.32 -3.22 30.02
CA GLU A 306 16.75 -3.93 31.22
C GLU A 306 15.97 -3.55 32.48
N LYS A 307 15.68 -2.24 32.65
CA LYS A 307 15.06 -1.71 33.88
C LYS A 307 13.54 -1.79 33.89
N SER A 308 12.90 -1.32 32.82
CA SER A 308 11.44 -1.19 32.74
C SER A 308 10.81 -2.20 31.80
N ARG A 309 11.61 -3.07 31.16
CA ARG A 309 11.12 -4.13 30.27
C ARG A 309 10.26 -3.61 29.11
N LYS A 310 10.52 -2.37 28.69
CA LYS A 310 9.84 -1.69 27.58
C LYS A 310 10.79 -1.40 26.43
N PHE A 311 10.32 -1.63 25.21
CA PHE A 311 11.04 -1.28 24.00
C PHE A 311 10.79 0.18 23.61
N VAL A 312 11.72 1.07 23.93
CA VAL A 312 11.69 2.47 23.50
C VAL A 312 12.68 2.69 22.36
N LEU A 313 12.36 3.57 21.41
CA LEU A 313 13.30 3.99 20.37
C LEU A 313 14.29 5.03 20.91
N SER A 314 15.55 4.90 20.54
CA SER A 314 16.59 5.87 20.85
C SER A 314 17.61 5.92 19.72
N GLU A 315 18.43 6.98 19.69
CA GLU A 315 19.55 7.06 18.74
C GLU A 315 20.55 5.91 18.95
N GLU A 316 20.75 5.46 20.20
CA GLU A 316 21.63 4.33 20.53
C GLU A 316 21.19 3.03 19.82
N TYR A 317 19.89 2.75 19.83
CA TYR A 317 19.33 1.60 19.12
C TYR A 317 19.55 1.70 17.60
N LEU A 318 19.32 2.88 17.02
CA LEU A 318 19.49 3.11 15.59
C LEU A 318 20.95 2.95 15.15
N ILE A 319 21.89 3.42 15.97
CA ILE A 319 23.32 3.23 15.76
C ILE A 319 23.68 1.75 15.83
N GLN A 320 23.14 0.99 16.79
CA GLN A 320 23.39 -0.44 16.88
C GLN A 320 22.87 -1.20 15.66
N VAL A 321 21.65 -0.87 15.19
CA VAL A 321 21.11 -1.43 13.94
C VAL A 321 22.02 -1.12 12.75
N GLU A 322 22.57 0.09 12.66
CA GLU A 322 23.51 0.44 11.59
C GLU A 322 24.84 -0.35 11.70
N GLN A 323 25.34 -0.57 12.92
CA GLN A 323 26.55 -1.36 13.17
C GLN A 323 26.37 -2.82 12.76
N ASP A 324 25.29 -3.46 13.19
CA ASP A 324 24.97 -4.85 12.83
C ASP A 324 24.84 -5.01 11.30
N LEU A 325 24.23 -4.03 10.61
CA LEU A 325 24.14 -4.06 9.14
C LEU A 325 25.53 -3.93 8.49
N LYS A 326 26.39 -3.05 9.00
CA LYS A 326 27.77 -2.90 8.49
C LYS A 326 28.57 -4.18 8.69
N GLU A 327 28.39 -4.88 9.81
CA GLU A 327 29.05 -6.17 10.08
C GLU A 327 28.58 -7.25 9.12
N GLN A 328 27.28 -7.34 8.84
CA GLN A 328 26.76 -8.28 7.82
C GLN A 328 27.29 -7.98 6.43
N ILE A 329 27.37 -6.71 6.05
CA ILE A 329 27.88 -6.31 4.74
C ILE A 329 29.37 -6.65 4.60
N LYS A 330 30.16 -6.49 5.67
CA LYS A 330 31.59 -6.84 5.70
C LYS A 330 31.87 -8.33 5.52
N ALA A 331 30.88 -9.20 5.75
CA ALA A 331 31.01 -10.63 5.49
C ALA A 331 31.10 -10.96 3.98
N PHE A 332 30.71 -10.03 3.11
CA PHE A 332 30.85 -10.16 1.66
C PHE A 332 32.13 -9.50 1.15
N ASP A 333 32.69 -10.03 0.06
CA ASP A 333 33.78 -9.36 -0.66
C ASP A 333 33.30 -8.01 -1.20
N GLU A 334 34.10 -6.95 -1.04
CA GLU A 334 33.80 -5.60 -1.54
C GLU A 334 33.56 -5.59 -3.06
N LYS A 335 34.13 -6.55 -3.79
CA LYS A 335 33.92 -6.71 -5.24
C LYS A 335 32.52 -7.25 -5.57
N ASP A 336 31.86 -7.91 -4.63
CA ASP A 336 30.51 -8.48 -4.79
C ASP A 336 29.40 -7.45 -4.50
N VAL A 337 29.48 -6.29 -5.15
CA VAL A 337 28.52 -5.17 -5.01
C VAL A 337 27.06 -5.61 -5.17
N TYR A 338 26.80 -6.64 -5.99
CA TYR A 338 25.47 -7.20 -6.15
C TYR A 338 24.91 -7.80 -4.86
N LYS A 339 25.69 -8.63 -4.15
CA LYS A 339 25.26 -9.29 -2.91
C LYS A 339 25.05 -8.26 -1.80
N ILE A 340 25.94 -7.27 -1.72
CA ILE A 340 25.81 -6.14 -0.78
C ILE A 340 24.47 -5.41 -1.00
N ASN A 341 24.16 -5.06 -2.27
CA ASN A 341 22.90 -4.40 -2.59
C ASN A 341 21.67 -5.28 -2.31
N GLN A 342 21.77 -6.59 -2.52
CA GLN A 342 20.70 -7.53 -2.16
C GLN A 342 20.48 -7.56 -0.65
N GLU A 343 21.54 -7.63 0.17
CA GLU A 343 21.39 -7.65 1.62
C GLU A 343 20.83 -6.33 2.15
N ILE A 344 21.27 -5.18 1.62
CA ILE A 344 20.70 -3.87 1.97
C ILE A 344 19.20 -3.80 1.61
N ARG A 345 18.81 -4.32 0.43
CA ARG A 345 17.38 -4.36 0.03
C ARG A 345 16.58 -5.29 0.94
N LYS A 346 17.13 -6.45 1.29
CA LYS A 346 16.51 -7.39 2.22
C LYS A 346 16.35 -6.78 3.60
N PHE A 347 17.37 -6.11 4.13
CA PHE A 347 17.32 -5.37 5.39
C PHE A 347 16.23 -4.28 5.38
N ARG A 348 16.16 -3.47 4.31
CA ARG A 348 15.11 -2.44 4.18
C ARG A 348 13.71 -3.05 4.11
N ARG A 349 13.56 -4.24 3.52
CA ARG A 349 12.27 -4.92 3.40
C ARG A 349 11.84 -5.62 4.70
N TYR A 350 12.72 -6.42 5.29
CA TYR A 350 12.39 -7.34 6.38
C TYR A 350 13.10 -7.04 7.71
N GLY A 351 14.17 -6.24 7.68
CA GLY A 351 15.12 -6.15 8.78
C GLY A 351 16.11 -7.33 8.78
N PHE A 352 16.63 -7.65 9.95
CA PHE A 352 17.60 -8.72 10.13
C PHE A 352 16.97 -10.11 10.23
N PHE A 353 17.66 -11.11 9.69
CA PHE A 353 17.37 -12.53 9.91
C PHE A 353 18.32 -13.18 10.92
N GLU A 354 19.45 -12.53 11.16
CA GLU A 354 20.41 -12.81 12.24
C GLU A 354 20.83 -11.46 12.79
N CYS A 355 20.94 -11.31 14.11
CA CYS A 355 21.37 -10.05 14.72
C CYS A 355 22.54 -10.25 15.66
N GLY A 356 23.21 -9.15 16.02
CA GLY A 356 24.24 -9.13 17.03
C GLY A 356 23.69 -9.45 18.43
N PRO A 357 24.57 -9.74 19.39
CA PRO A 357 24.19 -10.19 20.73
C PRO A 357 23.35 -9.16 21.50
N GLN A 358 23.54 -7.86 21.24
CA GLN A 358 22.79 -6.80 21.91
C GLN A 358 21.31 -6.78 21.49
N LEU A 359 21.04 -6.84 20.18
CA LEU A 359 19.67 -6.90 19.66
C LEU A 359 19.00 -8.22 20.04
N ALA A 360 19.72 -9.34 19.98
CA ALA A 360 19.22 -10.64 20.42
C ALA A 360 18.79 -10.61 21.90
N ARG A 361 19.63 -10.02 22.77
CA ARG A 361 19.29 -9.88 24.19
C ARG A 361 18.07 -9.00 24.41
N LEU A 362 17.97 -7.90 23.67
CA LEU A 362 16.83 -6.99 23.74
C LEU A 362 15.52 -7.71 23.39
N VAL A 363 15.51 -8.50 22.31
CA VAL A 363 14.31 -9.24 21.88
C VAL A 363 13.95 -10.30 22.89
N GLN A 364 14.94 -11.05 23.39
CA GLN A 364 14.73 -12.06 24.42
C GLN A 364 14.03 -11.47 25.65
N LEU A 365 14.51 -10.33 26.17
CA LEU A 365 13.90 -9.68 27.33
C LEU A 365 12.45 -9.26 27.05
N ARG A 366 12.13 -8.85 25.82
CA ARG A 366 10.75 -8.46 25.45
C ARG A 366 9.83 -9.66 25.27
N GLN A 367 10.35 -10.78 24.77
CA GLN A 367 9.62 -12.04 24.65
C GLN A 367 9.28 -12.64 26.01
N GLU A 368 10.20 -12.59 26.98
CA GLU A 368 9.94 -12.99 28.37
C GLU A 368 8.70 -12.29 28.93
N VAL A 369 8.62 -10.96 28.75
CA VAL A 369 7.49 -10.14 29.21
C VAL A 369 6.18 -10.51 28.52
N ALA A 370 6.23 -10.80 27.21
CA ALA A 370 5.05 -11.22 26.46
C ALA A 370 4.54 -12.59 26.93
N ALA A 371 5.46 -13.53 27.20
CA ALA A 371 5.12 -14.86 27.71
C ALA A 371 4.54 -14.82 29.13
N GLU A 372 5.08 -13.98 30.01
CA GLU A 372 4.54 -13.75 31.35
C GLU A 372 3.08 -13.25 31.27
N LYS A 373 2.82 -12.24 30.44
CA LYS A 373 1.46 -11.69 30.27
C LYS A 373 0.46 -12.71 29.71
N ALA A 374 0.85 -13.47 28.69
CA ALA A 374 -0.01 -14.52 28.13
C ALA A 374 -0.37 -15.60 29.18
N THR A 375 0.58 -15.90 30.06
CA THR A 375 0.36 -16.85 31.17
C THR A 375 -0.59 -16.27 32.22
N THR A 376 -0.47 -14.98 32.56
CA THR A 376 -1.37 -14.30 33.50
C THR A 376 -2.80 -14.21 32.94
N GLN A 377 -2.98 -13.79 31.69
CA GLN A 377 -4.29 -13.66 31.05
C GLN A 377 -5.02 -15.00 30.96
N SER A 378 -4.33 -16.06 30.53
CA SER A 378 -4.92 -17.41 30.47
C SER A 378 -5.28 -17.99 31.86
N ALA A 379 -4.64 -17.52 32.93
CA ALA A 379 -4.98 -17.89 34.30
C ALA A 379 -6.18 -17.11 34.85
N GLU A 380 -6.41 -15.88 34.40
CA GLU A 380 -7.57 -15.06 34.74
C GLU A 380 -8.83 -15.54 34.00
N GLU A 381 -8.73 -15.81 32.69
CA GLU A 381 -9.84 -16.35 31.89
C GLU A 381 -10.34 -17.71 32.42
N LYS A 382 -9.44 -18.54 32.97
CA LYS A 382 -9.80 -19.81 33.61
C LYS A 382 -10.43 -19.68 34.99
N LYS A 383 -10.36 -18.51 35.63
CA LYS A 383 -11.04 -18.22 36.90
C LYS A 383 -12.43 -17.60 36.70
N GLU A 384 -12.68 -17.03 35.53
CA GLU A 384 -13.96 -16.42 35.16
C GLU A 384 -14.91 -17.39 34.44
N GLN A 385 -14.41 -18.54 33.97
CA GLN A 385 -15.19 -19.71 33.54
C GLN A 385 -15.44 -20.68 34.70
#